data_AF-A0A7J9V5B1-F1
#
_entry.id   AF-A0A7J9V5B1-F1
#
_cell.length_a   1.000
_cell.length_b   1.000
_cell.length_c   1.000
_cell.angle_alpha   90.00
_cell.angle_beta   90.00
_cell.angle_gamma   90.00
#
_symmetry.space_group_name_H-M   'P 1'
#
loop_
_entity.id
_entity.type
_entity.pdbx_description
1 polymer ?
#
loop_
_entity_poly.entity_id
_entity_poly.type
_entity_poly.pdbx_seq_one_letter_code
_entity_poly.pdbx_strand_id
1 'polypeptide(L)'
;MGEPMPERRLPAPLRIVERVSTWFGYISAALVLVSMLVISYAAVLRYVVGASTIWQTELVTYLLMFAAFCGAAYGLRHGDHVKIDLVVDRLGQRTRRIVRLIAAILGFCFVVAIAVMAFDMWWESTTEGRTSSSAWNVPLTFPHAVLPLGMTLVALQYLAVIAGIVQEIRHGDTETGTRRQDRKPEQEGIPT
;
A
#
# COMPACT_ATOMS: atom_id res chain seq x y z
N MET A 1 -2.49 -29.46 -4.57
CA MET A 1 -1.61 -29.29 -3.39
C MET A 1 -0.65 -28.17 -3.73
N GLY A 2 -0.86 -26.99 -3.17
CA GLY A 2 0.02 -25.84 -3.41
C GLY A 2 1.29 -26.02 -2.58
N GLU A 3 2.42 -26.18 -3.25
CA GLU A 3 3.73 -26.10 -2.62
C GLU A 3 3.82 -24.77 -1.85
N PRO A 4 4.07 -24.76 -0.52
CA PRO A 4 4.28 -23.52 0.21
C PRO A 4 5.53 -22.84 -0.37
N MET A 5 5.35 -21.65 -0.95
CA MET A 5 6.45 -20.90 -1.54
C MET A 5 7.61 -20.74 -0.55
N PRO A 6 8.86 -20.99 -0.98
CA PRO A 6 10.02 -20.89 -0.11
C PRO A 6 10.10 -19.48 0.48
N GLU A 7 10.18 -19.45 1.81
CA GLU A 7 10.25 -18.25 2.65
C GLU A 7 11.47 -17.42 2.24
N ARG A 8 11.26 -16.45 1.34
CA ARG A 8 12.29 -15.50 0.91
C ARG A 8 12.70 -14.72 2.14
N ARG A 9 13.89 -14.99 2.70
CA ARG A 9 14.42 -14.33 3.90
C ARG A 9 14.63 -12.84 3.59
N LEU A 10 13.59 -12.04 3.82
CA LEU A 10 13.62 -10.60 3.62
C LEU A 10 14.42 -9.94 4.76
N PRO A 11 15.25 -8.92 4.46
CA PRO A 11 16.08 -8.25 5.46
C PRO A 11 15.23 -7.55 6.52
N ALA A 12 15.76 -7.46 7.75
CA ALA A 12 15.08 -7.00 8.96
C ALA A 12 14.17 -5.75 8.85
N PRO A 13 14.51 -4.67 8.12
CA PRO A 13 13.63 -3.50 8.01
C PRO A 13 12.33 -3.78 7.24
N LEU A 14 12.33 -4.72 6.28
CA LEU A 14 11.11 -5.07 5.55
C LEU A 14 10.09 -5.79 6.43
N ARG A 15 10.54 -6.55 7.44
CA ARG A 15 9.66 -7.27 8.37
C ARG A 15 8.85 -6.33 9.27
N ILE A 16 9.39 -5.17 9.62
CA ILE A 16 8.68 -4.16 10.43
C ILE A 16 7.55 -3.56 9.60
N VAL A 17 7.84 -3.19 8.36
CA VAL A 17 6.85 -2.66 7.41
C VAL A 17 5.77 -3.70 7.12
N GLU A 18 6.14 -4.98 6.97
CA GLU A 18 5.19 -6.09 6.82
C GLU A 18 4.24 -6.24 8.00
N ARG A 19 4.78 -6.15 9.22
CA ARG A 19 3.97 -6.27 10.44
C ARG A 19 2.98 -5.12 10.51
N VAL A 20 3.46 -3.90 10.28
CA VAL A 20 2.63 -2.69 10.26
C VAL A 20 1.52 -2.82 9.19
N SER A 21 1.86 -3.19 7.97
CA SER A 21 0.88 -3.38 6.88
C SER A 21 -0.16 -4.46 7.21
N THR A 22 0.23 -5.57 7.85
CA THR A 22 -0.70 -6.63 8.28
C THR A 22 -1.66 -6.12 9.36
N TRP A 23 -1.16 -5.35 10.33
CA TRP A 23 -1.98 -4.71 11.34
C TRP A 23 -3.01 -3.75 10.73
N PHE A 24 -2.61 -2.94 9.75
CA PHE A 24 -3.53 -2.10 8.99
C PHE A 24 -4.58 -2.90 8.21
N GLY A 25 -4.22 -4.08 7.68
CA GLY A 25 -5.17 -5.01 7.07
C GLY A 25 -6.25 -5.49 8.06
N TYR A 26 -5.86 -5.89 9.27
CA TYR A 26 -6.83 -6.28 10.31
C TYR A 26 -7.72 -5.12 10.76
N ILE A 27 -7.16 -3.91 10.89
CA ILE A 27 -7.91 -2.70 11.21
C ILE A 27 -8.94 -2.40 10.10
N SER A 28 -8.53 -2.49 8.84
CA SER A 28 -9.44 -2.33 7.69
C SER A 28 -10.60 -3.33 7.75
N ALA A 29 -10.31 -4.61 7.95
CA ALA A 29 -11.35 -5.65 8.05
C ALA A 29 -12.32 -5.39 9.21
N ALA A 30 -11.80 -4.98 10.37
CA ALA A 30 -12.62 -4.62 11.52
C ALA A 30 -13.53 -3.42 11.22
N LEU A 31 -13.00 -2.38 10.56
CA LEU A 31 -13.78 -1.20 10.19
C LEU A 31 -14.89 -1.52 9.18
N VAL A 32 -14.64 -2.40 8.20
CA VAL A 32 -15.69 -2.87 7.27
C VAL A 32 -16.79 -3.62 8.03
N LEU A 33 -16.42 -4.49 8.99
CA LEU A 33 -17.40 -5.20 9.82
C LEU A 33 -18.23 -4.22 10.66
N VAL A 34 -17.61 -3.21 11.27
CA VAL A 34 -18.32 -2.18 12.02
C VAL A 34 -19.28 -1.42 11.10
N SER A 35 -18.85 -1.01 9.90
CA SER A 35 -19.71 -0.36 8.91
C SER A 35 -20.92 -1.21 8.54
N MET A 36 -20.72 -2.52 8.34
CA MET A 36 -21.79 -3.46 8.04
C MET A 36 -22.81 -3.55 9.20
N LEU A 37 -22.33 -3.59 10.45
CA LEU A 37 -23.20 -3.60 11.63
C LEU A 37 -23.99 -2.29 11.76
N VAL A 38 -23.35 -1.14 11.56
CA VAL A 38 -24.00 0.18 11.64
C VAL A 38 -25.10 0.31 10.59
N ILE A 39 -24.84 -0.08 9.34
CA ILE A 39 -25.87 0.02 8.29
C ILE A 39 -26.99 -0.99 8.46
N SER A 40 -26.68 -2.18 9.02
CA SER A 40 -27.70 -3.17 9.38
C SER A 40 -28.59 -2.66 10.50
N TYR A 41 -28.02 -2.05 11.54
CA TYR A 41 -28.76 -1.38 12.61
C TYR A 41 -29.64 -0.24 12.05
N ALA A 42 -29.09 0.59 11.17
CA ALA A 42 -29.82 1.66 10.49
C ALA A 42 -31.02 1.13 9.70
N ALA A 43 -30.84 0.01 8.98
CA ALA A 43 -31.90 -0.66 8.25
C ALA A 43 -33.00 -1.17 9.19
N VAL A 44 -32.62 -1.87 10.28
CA VAL A 44 -33.59 -2.35 11.28
C VAL A 44 -34.37 -1.17 11.89
N LEU A 45 -33.70 -0.10 12.28
CA LEU A 45 -34.36 1.08 12.85
C LEU A 45 -35.34 1.72 11.85
N ARG A 46 -34.95 1.81 10.57
CA ARG A 46 -35.80 2.37 9.52
C ARG A 46 -37.02 1.50 9.21
N TYR A 47 -36.85 0.19 9.09
CA TYR A 47 -37.92 -0.71 8.64
C TYR A 47 -38.80 -1.25 9.77
N VAL A 48 -38.26 -1.39 10.99
CA VAL A 48 -39.00 -1.91 12.15
C VAL A 48 -39.55 -0.78 13.02
N VAL A 49 -38.76 0.26 13.26
CA VAL A 49 -39.13 1.37 14.17
C VAL A 49 -39.70 2.56 13.40
N GLY A 50 -39.49 2.63 12.07
CA GLY A 50 -39.93 3.74 11.23
C GLY A 50 -39.12 5.03 11.42
N ALA A 51 -38.02 4.98 12.18
CA ALA A 51 -37.16 6.12 12.46
C ALA A 51 -35.88 6.04 11.63
N SER A 52 -35.50 7.15 10.99
CA SER A 52 -34.27 7.27 10.21
C SER A 52 -33.37 8.30 10.85
N THR A 53 -32.11 7.95 11.12
CA THR A 53 -31.12 8.89 11.67
C THR A 53 -30.01 9.16 10.65
N ILE A 54 -29.65 10.44 10.49
CA ILE A 54 -28.74 10.91 9.43
C ILE A 54 -27.29 10.54 9.71
N TRP A 55 -26.91 10.41 10.99
CA TRP A 55 -25.53 10.15 11.42
C TRP A 55 -24.95 8.82 10.92
N GLN A 56 -25.80 7.83 10.67
CA GLN A 56 -25.41 6.45 10.32
C GLN A 56 -24.73 6.41 8.95
N THR A 57 -25.27 7.13 7.98
CA THR A 57 -24.75 7.17 6.60
C THR A 57 -23.37 7.84 6.55
N GLU A 58 -23.20 8.95 7.27
CA GLU A 58 -21.92 9.67 7.33
C GLU A 58 -20.86 8.87 8.06
N LEU A 59 -21.21 8.26 9.19
CA LEU A 59 -20.30 7.39 9.95
C LEU A 59 -19.81 6.22 9.08
N VAL A 60 -20.71 5.51 8.40
CA VAL A 60 -20.35 4.39 7.51
C VAL A 60 -19.45 4.87 6.37
N THR A 61 -19.72 6.04 5.80
CA THR A 61 -18.89 6.61 4.73
C THR A 61 -17.46 6.87 5.23
N TYR A 62 -17.30 7.45 6.42
CA TYR A 62 -15.99 7.72 7.00
C TYR A 62 -15.24 6.44 7.39
N LEU A 63 -15.94 5.47 7.98
CA LEU A 63 -15.37 4.17 8.33
C LEU A 63 -14.91 3.40 7.10
N LEU A 64 -15.70 3.39 6.02
CA LEU A 64 -15.32 2.76 4.75
C LEU A 64 -14.17 3.49 4.07
N MET A 65 -14.12 4.82 4.14
CA MET A 65 -12.98 5.58 3.63
C MET A 65 -11.68 5.21 4.37
N PHE A 66 -11.73 5.15 5.71
CA PHE A 66 -10.58 4.71 6.54
C PHE A 66 -10.18 3.26 6.23
N ALA A 67 -11.17 2.37 6.12
CA ALA A 67 -10.96 0.99 5.76
C ALA A 67 -10.34 0.85 4.36
N ALA A 68 -10.76 1.65 3.39
CA ALA A 68 -10.22 1.65 2.04
C ALA A 68 -8.75 2.08 2.01
N PHE A 69 -8.36 3.12 2.76
CA PHE A 69 -6.95 3.53 2.84
C PHE A 69 -6.07 2.51 3.56
N CYS A 70 -6.51 1.99 4.70
CA CYS A 70 -5.80 0.94 5.41
C CYS A 70 -5.71 -0.35 4.58
N GLY A 71 -6.80 -0.68 3.89
CA GLY A 71 -6.92 -1.81 2.99
C GLY A 71 -6.08 -1.63 1.72
N ALA A 72 -5.92 -0.42 1.21
CA ALA A 72 -5.07 -0.12 0.06
C ALA A 72 -3.58 -0.32 0.39
N ALA A 73 -3.13 0.08 1.59
CA ALA A 73 -1.77 -0.20 2.05
C ALA A 73 -1.49 -1.71 2.18
N TYR A 74 -2.46 -2.49 2.66
CA TYR A 74 -2.39 -3.96 2.71
C TYR A 74 -2.56 -4.62 1.34
N GLY A 75 -3.41 -4.04 0.50
CA GLY A 75 -3.72 -4.47 -0.85
C GLY A 75 -2.57 -4.23 -1.81
N LEU A 76 -1.77 -3.18 -1.64
CA LEU A 76 -0.53 -2.95 -2.38
C LEU A 76 0.54 -4.01 -2.08
N ARG A 77 0.45 -4.68 -0.92
CA ARG A 77 1.31 -5.81 -0.57
C ARG A 77 0.83 -7.13 -1.19
N HIS A 78 -0.48 -7.39 -1.22
CA HIS A 78 -1.03 -8.61 -1.83
C HIS A 78 -1.14 -8.50 -3.36
N GLY A 79 -1.36 -7.28 -3.83
CA GLY A 79 -1.24 -6.83 -5.19
C GLY A 79 0.11 -6.14 -5.37
N ASP A 80 1.20 -6.91 -5.25
CA ASP A 80 2.32 -6.76 -6.20
C ASP A 80 1.66 -6.44 -7.55
N HIS A 81 1.83 -5.22 -8.04
CA HIS A 81 1.08 -4.60 -9.13
C HIS A 81 0.37 -5.62 -10.03
N VAL A 82 -0.96 -5.57 -10.12
CA VAL A 82 -1.73 -6.36 -11.09
C VAL A 82 -0.98 -6.34 -12.40
N LYS A 83 -0.50 -7.53 -12.72
CA LYS A 83 0.68 -7.82 -13.50
C LYS A 83 0.73 -7.06 -14.82
N ILE A 84 1.62 -6.07 -14.90
CA ILE A 84 2.45 -5.94 -16.11
C ILE A 84 3.54 -7.05 -16.08
N ASP A 85 3.55 -7.97 -15.11
CA ASP A 85 4.42 -9.15 -15.16
C ASP A 85 4.22 -9.97 -16.45
N LEU A 86 3.06 -9.96 -17.12
CA LEU A 86 2.95 -10.69 -18.40
C LEU A 86 3.91 -10.13 -19.49
N VAL A 87 4.13 -8.82 -19.46
CA VAL A 87 5.05 -8.13 -20.39
C VAL A 87 6.46 -8.14 -19.82
N VAL A 88 6.60 -7.97 -18.51
CA VAL A 88 7.89 -7.85 -17.81
C VAL A 88 8.57 -9.21 -17.59
N ASP A 89 7.84 -10.31 -17.51
CA ASP A 89 8.38 -11.68 -17.42
C ASP A 89 8.99 -12.15 -18.74
N ARG A 90 8.60 -11.54 -19.86
CA ARG A 90 9.26 -11.74 -21.16
C ARG A 90 10.51 -10.90 -21.35
N LEU A 91 10.79 -9.95 -20.45
CA LEU A 91 11.99 -9.12 -20.51
C LEU A 91 13.16 -9.79 -19.80
N GLY A 92 14.38 -9.51 -20.29
CA GLY A 92 15.60 -9.97 -19.64
C GLY A 92 15.70 -9.48 -18.19
N GLN A 93 16.39 -10.26 -17.34
CA GLN A 93 16.43 -10.07 -15.89
C GLN A 93 16.89 -8.67 -15.43
N ARG A 94 17.77 -8.01 -16.22
CA ARG A 94 18.23 -6.64 -15.97
C ARG A 94 17.17 -5.59 -16.31
N THR A 95 16.53 -5.69 -17.48
CA THR A 95 15.48 -4.76 -17.91
C THR A 95 14.27 -4.84 -16.99
N ARG A 96 13.89 -6.04 -16.55
CA ARG A 96 12.81 -6.26 -15.57
C ARG A 96 13.03 -5.49 -14.28
N ARG A 97 14.25 -5.48 -13.74
CA ARG A 97 14.58 -4.76 -12.50
C ARG A 97 14.50 -3.24 -12.68
N ILE A 98 15.00 -2.71 -13.79
CA ILE A 98 14.95 -1.27 -14.09
C ILE A 98 13.50 -0.80 -14.25
N VAL A 99 12.68 -1.53 -15.01
CA VAL A 99 11.27 -1.19 -15.22
C VAL A 99 10.49 -1.20 -13.89
N ARG A 100 10.71 -2.19 -13.04
CA ARG A 100 10.11 -2.24 -11.69
C ARG A 100 10.53 -1.07 -10.81
N LEU A 101 11.80 -0.68 -10.85
CA LEU A 101 12.30 0.47 -10.10
C LEU A 101 11.65 1.78 -10.58
N ILE A 102 11.58 2.00 -11.89
CA ILE A 102 10.95 3.19 -12.47
C ILE A 102 9.47 3.26 -12.09
N ALA A 103 8.74 2.15 -12.23
CA ALA A 103 7.33 2.08 -11.87
C ALA A 103 7.11 2.41 -10.38
N ALA A 104 7.95 1.85 -9.49
CA ALA A 104 7.88 2.12 -8.06
C ALA A 104 8.17 3.59 -7.72
N ILE A 105 9.15 4.22 -8.39
CA ILE A 105 9.47 5.65 -8.19
C ILE A 105 8.31 6.54 -8.69
N LEU A 106 7.75 6.25 -9.86
CA LEU A 106 6.61 7.00 -10.39
C LEU A 106 5.39 6.88 -9.47
N GLY A 107 5.10 5.68 -8.98
CA GLY A 107 4.05 5.45 -7.99
C GLY A 107 4.29 6.20 -6.69
N PHE A 108 5.53 6.20 -6.18
CA PHE A 108 5.91 6.97 -5.00
C PHE A 108 5.66 8.48 -5.19
N CYS A 109 6.15 9.06 -6.29
CA CYS A 109 5.94 10.47 -6.60
C CYS A 109 4.45 10.84 -6.68
N PHE A 110 3.65 9.99 -7.32
CA PHE A 110 2.21 10.19 -7.44
C PHE A 110 1.52 10.19 -6.07
N VAL A 111 1.84 9.20 -5.22
CA VAL A 111 1.27 9.11 -3.87
C VAL A 111 1.68 10.30 -3.00
N VAL A 112 2.94 10.74 -3.08
CA VAL A 112 3.42 11.92 -2.35
C VAL A 112 2.68 13.18 -2.80
N ALA A 113 2.47 13.36 -4.11
CA ALA A 113 1.72 14.51 -4.62
C ALA A 113 0.29 14.55 -4.06
N ILE A 114 -0.40 13.40 -4.00
CA ILE A 114 -1.73 13.33 -3.40
C ILE A 114 -1.67 13.54 -1.89
N ALA A 115 -0.64 13.03 -1.20
CA ALA A 115 -0.48 13.23 0.24
C ALA A 115 -0.37 14.73 0.61
N VAL A 116 0.39 15.50 -0.18
CA VAL A 116 0.53 16.96 0.00
C VAL A 116 -0.81 17.65 -0.23
N MET A 117 -1.51 17.35 -1.33
CA MET A 117 -2.82 17.92 -1.61
C MET A 117 -3.85 17.57 -0.53
N ALA A 118 -3.81 16.34 -0.02
CA ALA A 118 -4.67 15.89 1.07
C ALA A 118 -4.35 16.60 2.40
N PHE A 119 -3.08 16.91 2.64
CA PHE A 119 -2.67 17.68 3.82
C PHE A 119 -3.15 19.13 3.74
N ASP A 120 -3.01 19.78 2.59
CA ASP A 120 -3.54 21.13 2.36
C ASP A 120 -5.06 21.17 2.55
N MET A 121 -5.77 20.18 2.02
CA MET A 121 -7.23 20.07 2.18
C MET A 121 -7.64 19.85 3.65
N TRP A 122 -6.89 19.05 4.39
CA TRP A 122 -7.09 18.87 5.83
C TRP A 122 -6.81 20.14 6.61
N TRP A 123 -5.71 20.84 6.29
CA TRP A 123 -5.32 22.08 6.93
C TRP A 123 -6.38 23.16 6.73
N GLU A 124 -6.80 23.38 5.48
CA GLU A 124 -7.85 24.33 5.12
C GLU A 124 -9.18 24.01 5.81
N SER A 125 -9.56 22.72 5.82
CA SER A 125 -10.76 22.25 6.52
C SER A 125 -10.69 22.46 8.04
N THR A 126 -9.50 22.44 8.62
CA THR A 126 -9.27 22.64 10.06
C THR A 126 -9.28 24.13 10.42
N THR A 127 -8.63 24.96 9.59
CA THR A 127 -8.55 26.41 9.82
C THR A 127 -9.86 27.13 9.57
N GLU A 128 -10.64 26.67 8.59
CA GLU A 128 -11.94 27.28 8.26
C GLU A 128 -13.10 26.69 9.06
N GLY A 129 -12.84 25.67 9.88
CA GLY A 129 -13.88 24.99 10.66
C GLY A 129 -14.98 24.40 9.78
N ARG A 130 -14.63 23.92 8.58
CA ARG A 130 -15.60 23.36 7.63
C ARG A 130 -16.28 22.15 8.27
N THR A 131 -17.60 22.21 8.36
CA THR A 131 -18.43 21.12 8.83
C THR A 131 -19.22 20.50 7.67
N SER A 132 -19.62 19.24 7.83
CA SER A 132 -20.45 18.58 6.81
C SER A 132 -21.74 19.37 6.61
N SER A 133 -22.16 19.52 5.34
CA SER A 133 -23.44 20.15 4.96
C SER A 133 -24.68 19.33 5.36
N SER A 134 -24.45 18.16 5.96
CA SER A 134 -25.45 17.33 6.64
C SER A 134 -25.99 17.99 7.91
N ALA A 135 -27.25 17.68 8.24
CA ALA A 135 -27.90 18.10 9.48
C ALA A 135 -27.14 17.66 10.76
N TRP A 136 -26.18 16.73 10.64
CA TRP A 136 -25.36 16.26 11.75
C TRP A 136 -24.14 17.15 12.04
N ASN A 137 -23.75 18.03 11.10
CA ASN A 137 -22.78 19.12 11.31
C ASN A 137 -21.44 18.66 11.94
N VAL A 138 -20.95 17.48 11.52
CA VAL A 138 -19.70 16.93 12.06
C VAL A 138 -18.51 17.70 11.50
N PRO A 139 -17.50 18.03 12.33
CA PRO A 139 -16.25 18.64 11.86
C PRO A 139 -15.57 17.72 10.83
N LEU A 140 -15.41 18.21 9.59
CA LEU A 140 -14.75 17.48 8.51
C LEU A 140 -13.24 17.30 8.77
N THR A 141 -12.71 17.95 9.80
CA THR A 141 -11.34 17.80 10.30
C THR A 141 -10.93 16.35 10.51
N PHE A 142 -11.81 15.51 11.09
CA PHE A 142 -11.46 14.10 11.34
C PHE A 142 -11.45 13.26 10.06
N PRO A 143 -12.51 13.26 9.22
CA PRO A 143 -12.48 12.58 7.93
C PRO A 143 -11.34 13.04 7.01
N HIS A 144 -11.10 14.35 6.94
CA HIS A 144 -10.03 14.87 6.09
C HIS A 144 -8.64 14.54 6.62
N ALA A 145 -8.45 14.25 7.91
CA ALA A 145 -7.16 13.78 8.44
C ALA A 145 -6.80 12.35 8.01
N VAL A 146 -7.81 11.54 7.70
CA VAL A 146 -7.64 10.13 7.29
C VAL A 146 -6.94 10.02 5.94
N LEU A 147 -7.26 10.92 5.02
CA LEU A 147 -6.69 10.99 3.67
C LEU A 147 -5.15 11.18 3.68
N PRO A 148 -4.58 12.23 4.30
CA PRO A 148 -3.12 12.41 4.36
C PRO A 148 -2.44 11.30 5.17
N LEU A 149 -3.09 10.78 6.23
CA LEU A 149 -2.56 9.65 7.01
C LEU A 149 -2.44 8.39 6.15
N GLY A 150 -3.51 8.03 5.43
CA GLY A 150 -3.53 6.89 4.51
C GLY A 150 -2.50 7.01 3.40
N MET A 151 -2.41 8.19 2.77
CA MET A 151 -1.43 8.42 1.70
C MET A 151 0.01 8.39 2.20
N THR A 152 0.27 8.86 3.43
CA THR A 152 1.60 8.78 4.05
C THR A 152 2.00 7.31 4.29
N LEU A 153 1.07 6.47 4.74
CA LEU A 153 1.32 5.03 4.91
C LEU A 153 1.63 4.34 3.57
N VAL A 154 0.89 4.68 2.51
CA VAL A 154 1.16 4.16 1.17
C VAL A 154 2.51 4.64 0.64
N ALA A 155 2.89 5.90 0.91
CA ALA A 155 4.21 6.42 0.55
C ALA A 155 5.34 5.65 1.26
N LEU A 156 5.19 5.35 2.56
CA LEU A 156 6.13 4.51 3.31
C LEU A 156 6.24 3.10 2.71
N GLN A 157 5.13 2.52 2.26
CA GLN A 157 5.13 1.21 1.60
C GLN A 157 5.93 1.25 0.28
N TYR A 158 5.75 2.30 -0.53
CA TYR A 158 6.54 2.48 -1.76
C TYR A 158 8.05 2.61 -1.48
N LEU A 159 8.44 3.31 -0.41
CA LEU A 159 9.85 3.37 0.00
C LEU A 159 10.42 2.00 0.35
N ALA A 160 9.64 1.17 1.06
CA ALA A 160 10.04 -0.19 1.39
C ALA A 160 10.23 -1.06 0.13
N VAL A 161 9.34 -0.92 -0.87
CA VAL A 161 9.46 -1.60 -2.16
C VAL A 161 10.72 -1.17 -2.90
N ILE A 162 10.98 0.14 -2.99
CA ILE A 162 12.17 0.68 -3.65
C ILE A 162 13.45 0.17 -2.96
N ALA A 163 13.49 0.19 -1.63
CA ALA A 163 14.62 -0.31 -0.85
C ALA A 163 14.88 -1.82 -1.11
N GLY A 164 13.82 -2.62 -1.19
CA GLY A 164 13.92 -4.05 -1.54
C GLY A 164 14.51 -4.29 -2.94
N ILE A 165 14.07 -3.51 -3.94
CA ILE A 165 14.58 -3.61 -5.32
C ILE A 165 16.07 -3.24 -5.38
N VAL A 166 16.47 -2.16 -4.70
CA VAL A 166 17.87 -1.69 -4.67
C VAL A 166 18.80 -2.73 -4.03
N GLN A 167 18.35 -3.39 -2.96
CA GLN A 167 19.12 -4.46 -2.33
C GLN A 167 19.26 -5.69 -3.22
N GLU A 168 18.22 -6.04 -3.99
CA GLU A 168 18.28 -7.15 -4.94
C GLU A 168 19.28 -6.89 -6.08
N ILE A 169 19.39 -5.64 -6.55
CA ILE A 169 20.38 -5.24 -7.55
C ILE A 169 21.79 -5.39 -6.99
N ARG A 170 22.03 -4.90 -5.76
CA ARG A 170 23.34 -5.00 -5.10
C ARG A 170 23.83 -6.44 -4.92
N HIS A 171 22.95 -7.37 -4.54
CA HIS A 171 23.32 -8.78 -4.38
C HIS A 171 23.49 -9.53 -5.71
N GLY A 172 22.71 -9.19 -6.75
CA GLY A 172 22.84 -9.84 -8.07
C GLY A 172 24.17 -9.54 -8.79
N ASP A 173 24.80 -8.41 -8.51
CA ASP A 173 26.12 -8.07 -9.05
C ASP A 173 27.24 -8.86 -8.37
N THR A 174 27.06 -9.29 -7.11
CA THR A 174 28.05 -10.08 -6.37
C THR A 174 28.20 -11.49 -6.96
N GLU A 175 27.11 -12.19 -7.25
CA GLU A 175 27.17 -13.56 -7.81
C GLU A 175 27.66 -13.59 -9.27
N THR A 176 27.33 -12.56 -10.05
CA THR A 176 27.77 -12.46 -11.46
C THR A 176 29.28 -12.20 -11.57
N GLY A 177 29.86 -11.47 -10.60
CA GLY A 177 31.31 -11.26 -10.49
C GLY A 177 32.07 -12.53 -10.13
N THR A 178 31.60 -13.27 -9.13
CA THR A 178 32.23 -14.53 -8.68
C THR A 178 32.21 -15.60 -9.77
N ARG A 179 31.10 -15.77 -10.51
CA ARG A 179 30.99 -16.76 -11.60
C ARG A 179 31.86 -16.45 -12.83
N ARG A 180 32.18 -15.17 -13.08
CA ARG A 180 33.13 -14.78 -14.15
C ARG A 180 34.59 -15.00 -13.74
N GLN A 181 34.88 -14.88 -12.44
CA GLN A 181 36.22 -15.07 -11.90
C GLN A 181 36.60 -16.56 -11.83
N ASP A 182 35.67 -17.44 -11.44
CA ASP A 182 35.88 -18.90 -11.44
C ASP A 182 35.98 -19.53 -12.84
N ARG A 183 35.43 -18.89 -13.88
CA ARG A 183 35.54 -19.38 -15.27
C ARG A 183 36.92 -19.09 -15.88
N LYS A 184 37.73 -18.21 -15.27
CA LYS A 184 38.97 -17.70 -15.88
C LYS A 184 40.28 -18.49 -15.66
N PRO A 185 40.40 -19.59 -14.89
CA PRO A 185 41.69 -20.27 -14.77
C PRO A 185 41.95 -21.39 -15.80
N GLU A 186 40.95 -21.88 -16.56
CA GLU A 186 41.12 -23.08 -17.41
C GLU A 186 41.46 -22.81 -18.89
N GLN A 187 41.36 -21.58 -19.38
CA GLN A 187 41.58 -21.26 -20.81
C GLN A 187 42.94 -20.59 -21.12
N GLU A 188 43.82 -20.45 -20.14
CA GLU A 188 45.15 -19.82 -20.31
C GLU A 188 46.30 -20.84 -20.41
N GLY A 189 45.98 -22.11 -20.66
CA GLY A 189 46.93 -23.22 -20.73
C GLY A 189 46.78 -24.10 -21.96
N ILE A 190 46.90 -23.54 -23.17
CA ILE A 190 47.29 -24.33 -24.35
C ILE A 190 48.49 -23.65 -25.00
N PRO A 191 49.72 -24.07 -24.68
CA PRO A 191 50.88 -23.75 -25.50
C PRO A 191 50.90 -24.62 -26.77
N THR A 192 51.25 -23.95 -27.87
CA THR A 192 51.60 -24.42 -29.24
C THR A 192 50.50 -24.99 -30.12
#